data_AF-A0A1Y2I7P3-F1
#
_entry.id   AF-A0A1Y2I7P3-F1
#
_cell.length_a   1.000
_cell.length_b   1.000
_cell.length_c   1.000
_cell.angle_alpha   90.00
_cell.angle_beta   90.00
_cell.angle_gamma   90.00
#
_symmetry.space_group_name_H-M   'P 1'
#
loop_
_entity.id
_entity.type
_entity.pdbx_description
1 polymer ?
#
loop_
_entity_poly.entity_id
_entity_poly.type
_entity_poly.pdbx_seq_one_letter_code
_entity_poly.pdbx_strand_id
1 'polypeptide(L)'
;MDASELGRWTRFAAKGGIGKCTALQDCIAEHAEDLMFMKDDEITVLMQIPGQPDLYLGYCEGVVGHFRGDAVRFHGRLKKPVLTKRQSAVS
;
A
#
# COMPACT_ATOMS: atom_id res chain seq x y z
N MET A 1 4.97 -9.01 -8.48
CA MET A 1 5.71 -7.73 -8.37
C MET A 1 7.19 -8.00 -8.61
N ASP A 2 7.89 -7.24 -9.47
CA ASP A 2 9.35 -7.45 -9.66
C ASP A 2 10.18 -6.73 -8.58
N ALA A 3 11.47 -7.10 -8.44
CA ALA A 3 12.35 -6.55 -7.39
C ALA A 3 12.59 -5.04 -7.52
N SER A 4 12.59 -4.50 -8.74
CA SER A 4 12.77 -3.06 -8.98
C SER A 4 11.52 -2.28 -8.55
N GLU A 5 10.34 -2.85 -8.77
CA GLU A 5 9.06 -2.31 -8.36
C GLU A 5 8.88 -2.39 -6.85
N LEU A 6 9.20 -3.54 -6.24
CA LEU A 6 9.22 -3.70 -4.79
C LEU A 6 10.11 -2.64 -4.13
N GLY A 7 11.34 -2.48 -4.60
CA GLY A 7 12.26 -1.45 -4.06
C GLY A 7 11.75 -0.02 -4.24
N ARG A 8 11.01 0.28 -5.31
CA ARG A 8 10.34 1.59 -5.49
C ARG A 8 9.24 1.80 -4.45
N TRP A 9 8.41 0.79 -4.19
CA TRP A 9 7.34 0.85 -3.21
C TRP A 9 7.85 0.99 -1.78
N THR A 10 8.86 0.22 -1.38
CA THR A 10 9.48 0.35 -0.05
C THR A 10 10.04 1.76 0.19
N ARG A 11 10.70 2.35 -0.81
CA ARG A 11 11.19 3.74 -0.70
C ARG A 11 10.06 4.77 -0.64
N PHE A 12 8.94 4.52 -1.31
CA PHE A 12 7.77 5.39 -1.24
C PHE A 12 7.07 5.27 0.11
N ALA A 13 6.98 4.06 0.67
CA ALA A 13 6.48 3.80 2.01
C ALA A 13 7.28 4.57 3.07
N ALA A 14 8.60 4.57 2.97
CA ALA A 14 9.48 5.33 3.87
C ALA A 14 9.23 6.85 3.85
N LYS A 15 8.58 7.38 2.80
CA LYS A 15 8.15 8.78 2.68
C LYS A 15 6.71 9.01 3.16
N GLY A 16 6.05 8.00 3.70
CA GLY A 16 4.67 8.03 4.19
C GLY A 16 3.60 7.76 3.13
N GLY A 17 3.97 7.29 1.93
CA GLY A 17 3.03 6.91 0.88
C GLY A 17 2.00 8.00 0.53
N ILE A 18 0.77 7.56 0.27
CA ILE A 18 -0.39 8.46 0.09
C ILE A 18 -1.17 8.70 1.39
N GLY A 19 -0.85 7.97 2.46
CA GLY A 19 -1.50 8.09 3.75
C GLY A 19 -1.18 6.90 4.65
N LYS A 20 -1.86 6.86 5.79
CA LYS A 20 -1.70 5.81 6.80
C LYS A 20 -3.06 5.33 7.29
N CYS A 21 -3.10 4.10 7.77
CA CYS A 21 -4.23 3.52 8.49
C CYS A 21 -3.73 2.65 9.64
N THR A 22 -4.62 2.38 10.60
CA THR A 22 -4.40 1.39 11.66
C THR A 22 -5.29 0.19 11.43
N ALA A 23 -4.73 -1.02 11.53
CA ALA A 23 -5.48 -2.26 11.48
C ALA A 23 -6.49 -2.38 12.63
N LEU A 24 -7.73 -2.73 12.31
CA LEU A 24 -8.80 -2.91 13.30
C LEU A 24 -8.89 -4.36 13.80
N GLN A 25 -8.32 -5.29 13.05
CA GLN A 25 -8.32 -6.72 13.29
C GLN A 25 -7.05 -7.36 12.71
N ASP A 26 -6.79 -8.60 13.10
CA ASP A 26 -5.77 -9.41 12.46
C ASP A 26 -6.20 -9.76 11.03
N CYS A 27 -5.23 -9.74 10.11
CA CYS A 27 -5.41 -10.15 8.73
C CYS A 27 -4.31 -11.15 8.37
N ILE A 28 -4.72 -12.40 8.18
CA ILE A 28 -3.83 -13.47 7.73
C ILE A 28 -3.88 -13.50 6.21
N ALA A 29 -2.72 -13.47 5.56
CA ALA A 29 -2.62 -13.55 4.11
C ALA A 29 -3.13 -14.91 3.60
N GLU A 30 -4.07 -14.90 2.65
CA GLU A 30 -4.59 -16.11 1.99
C GLU A 30 -3.84 -16.37 0.67
N HIS A 31 -3.31 -15.31 0.07
CA HIS A 31 -2.56 -15.32 -1.17
C HIS A 31 -1.20 -14.62 -1.01
N ALA A 32 -0.26 -14.95 -1.91
CA ALA A 32 1.09 -14.37 -1.90
C ALA A 32 1.12 -12.84 -2.12
N GLU A 33 0.00 -12.29 -2.58
CA GLU A 33 -0.18 -10.87 -2.87
C GLU A 33 -0.79 -10.12 -1.68
N ASP A 34 -1.35 -10.81 -0.69
CA ASP A 34 -2.02 -10.21 0.45
C ASP A 34 -1.00 -9.67 1.47
N LEU A 35 -1.33 -8.53 2.06
CA LEU A 35 -0.58 -7.95 3.16
C LEU A 35 -1.08 -8.56 4.47
N MET A 36 -0.20 -9.31 5.13
CA MET A 36 -0.43 -9.73 6.51
C MET A 36 -0.17 -8.56 7.46
N PHE A 37 -1.03 -8.41 8.46
CA PHE A 37 -0.88 -7.45 9.56
C PHE A 37 -1.69 -7.91 10.77
N MET A 38 -1.30 -7.45 11.95
CA MET A 38 -2.00 -7.69 13.20
C MET A 38 -2.84 -6.48 13.57
N LYS A 39 -3.83 -6.67 14.44
CA LYS A 39 -4.62 -5.58 15.01
C LYS A 39 -3.68 -4.54 15.64
N ASP A 40 -4.02 -3.27 15.45
CA ASP A 40 -3.29 -2.09 15.91
C ASP A 40 -1.98 -1.78 15.15
N ASP A 41 -1.57 -2.60 14.17
CA ASP A 41 -0.47 -2.26 13.26
C ASP A 41 -0.76 -0.99 12.45
N GLU A 42 0.27 -0.17 12.27
CA GLU A 42 0.21 0.97 11.36
C GLU A 42 0.65 0.54 9.96
N ILE A 43 -0.22 0.75 8.98
CA ILE A 43 0.02 0.42 7.58
C ILE A 43 0.21 1.73 6.80
N THR A 44 1.29 1.80 6.03
CA THR A 44 1.46 2.89 5.06
C THR A 44 0.73 2.55 3.76
N VAL A 45 -0.21 3.39 3.36
CA VAL A 45 -1.02 3.19 2.15
C VAL A 45 -0.24 3.72 0.95
N LEU A 46 -0.05 2.89 -0.07
CA LEU A 46 0.78 3.21 -1.23
C LEU A 46 -0.07 3.60 -2.44
N MET A 47 -1.14 2.87 -2.70
CA MET A 47 -2.10 3.17 -3.76
C MET A 47 -3.44 2.50 -3.51
N GLN A 48 -4.51 3.05 -4.09
CA GLN A 48 -5.75 2.32 -4.31
C GLN A 48 -5.64 1.56 -5.63
N ILE A 49 -6.03 0.30 -5.66
CA ILE A 49 -5.97 -0.54 -6.86
C ILE A 49 -7.01 -0.04 -7.88
N PRO A 50 -6.60 0.40 -9.09
CA PRO A 50 -7.54 0.90 -10.08
C PRO A 50 -8.59 -0.13 -10.46
N GLY A 51 -9.86 0.29 -10.51
CA GLY A 51 -10.98 -0.59 -10.86
C GLY A 51 -11.42 -1.56 -9.76
N GLN A 52 -10.73 -1.59 -8.61
CA GLN A 52 -11.09 -2.44 -7.48
C GLN A 52 -11.47 -1.56 -6.28
N PRO A 53 -12.77 -1.39 -6.00
CA PRO A 53 -13.21 -0.58 -4.87
C PRO A 53 -12.72 -1.21 -3.57
N ASP A 54 -12.30 -0.37 -2.63
CA ASP A 54 -11.85 -0.78 -1.29
C ASP A 54 -10.61 -1.69 -1.25
N LEU A 55 -9.91 -1.92 -2.37
CA LEU A 55 -8.65 -2.63 -2.41
C LEU A 55 -7.47 -1.67 -2.52
N TYR A 56 -6.47 -1.87 -1.67
CA TYR A 56 -5.31 -1.00 -1.55
C TYR A 56 -4.02 -1.81 -1.59
N LEU A 57 -2.94 -1.17 -2.02
CA LEU A 57 -1.58 -1.63 -1.80
C LEU A 57 -1.03 -0.95 -0.54
N GLY A 58 -0.54 -1.74 0.40
CA GLY A 58 0.03 -1.27 1.67
C GLY A 58 1.46 -1.71 1.87
N TYR A 59 2.09 -1.10 2.86
CA TYR A 59 3.37 -1.50 3.42
C TYR A 59 3.27 -1.64 4.93
N CYS A 60 3.62 -2.82 5.43
CA CYS A 60 3.69 -3.15 6.86
C CYS A 60 4.92 -4.03 7.10
N GLU A 61 5.73 -3.71 8.11
CA GLU A 61 6.88 -4.53 8.55
C GLU A 61 7.86 -5.01 7.46
N GLY A 62 8.07 -4.21 6.40
CA GLY A 62 8.97 -4.60 5.30
C GLY A 62 8.29 -5.34 4.14
N VAL A 63 7.02 -5.71 4.29
CA VAL A 63 6.21 -6.39 3.28
C VAL A 63 5.35 -5.39 2.53
N VAL A 64 5.24 -5.58 1.21
CA VAL A 64 4.30 -4.87 0.34
C VAL A 64 3.25 -5.86 -0.14
N GLY A 65 1.98 -5.53 0.01
CA GLY A 65 0.88 -6.42 -0.37
C GLY A 65 -0.47 -5.69 -0.40
N HIS A 66 -1.52 -6.42 -0.78
CA HIS A 66 -2.88 -5.94 -0.87
C HIS A 66 -3.61 -6.05 0.47
N PHE A 67 -4.43 -5.06 0.79
CA PHE A 67 -5.34 -5.14 1.93
C PHE A 67 -6.68 -4.46 1.60
N ARG A 68 -7.72 -4.84 2.34
CA ARG A 68 -9.06 -4.26 2.21
C ARG A 68 -9.27 -3.10 3.19
N GLY A 69 -9.98 -2.09 2.74
CA GLY A 69 -10.26 -0.90 3.55
C GLY A 69 -11.16 -1.18 4.76
N ASP A 70 -12.06 -2.17 4.66
CA ASP A 70 -12.92 -2.62 5.77
C ASP A 70 -12.17 -3.13 7.01
N ALA A 71 -10.95 -3.66 6.85
CA ALA A 71 -10.12 -4.17 7.93
C ALA A 71 -9.32 -3.08 8.68
N VAL A 72 -9.40 -1.81 8.25
CA VAL A 72 -8.53 -0.73 8.76
C VAL A 72 -9.31 0.56 9.04
N ARG A 73 -8.69 1.45 9.83
CA ARG A 73 -9.12 2.83 10.01
C ARG A 73 -8.10 3.79 9.41
N PHE A 74 -8.49 4.50 8.36
CA PHE A 74 -7.66 5.55 7.77
C PHE A 74 -7.50 6.75 8.72
N HIS A 75 -6.28 7.27 8.84
CA HIS A 75 -5.97 8.41 9.72
C HIS A 75 -6.41 9.76 9.14
N GLY A 76 -6.87 9.77 7.90
CA GLY A 76 -7.32 10.97 7.20
C GLY A 76 -7.57 10.69 5.73
N ARG A 77 -7.78 11.75 4.95
CA ARG A 77 -7.98 11.63 3.50
C ARG A 77 -6.67 11.17 2.83
N LEU A 78 -6.75 10.09 2.06
CA LEU A 78 -5.63 9.65 1.23
C LEU A 78 -5.31 10.70 0.15
N LYS A 79 -4.01 10.95 -0.05
CA LYS A 79 -3.53 11.79 -1.15
C LYS A 79 -3.87 11.13 -2.48
N LYS A 80 -4.21 11.93 -3.49
CA LYS A 80 -4.34 11.41 -4.85
C LYS A 80 -2.95 10.98 -5.35
N PRO A 81 -2.78 9.74 -5.83
CA PRO A 81 -1.50 9.32 -6.39
C PRO A 81 -1.17 10.22 -7.59
N VAL A 82 -0.02 10.88 -7.54
CA VAL A 82 0.53 11.60 -8.70
C VAL A 82 1.18 10.54 -9.58
N LEU A 83 0.43 10.03 -10.55
CA LEU A 83 0.96 9.21 -11.64
C LEU A 83 1.83 10.09 -12.54
N THR A 84 3.02 10.47 -12.09
CA THR A 84 4.01 11.08 -12.97
C THR A 84 4.52 9.99 -13.90
N LYS A 85 3.88 9.86 -15.06
CA LYS A 85 4.43 9.16 -16.21
C LYS A 85 5.75 9.83 -16.54
N ARG A 86 6.87 9.34 -16.00
CA ARG A 86 8.18 9.64 -16.58
C ARG A 86 8.20 8.89 -17.90
N GLN A 87 7.80 9.56 -18.98
CA GLN A 87 8.32 9.22 -20.29
C GLN A 87 9.84 9.34 -20.16
N SER A 88 10.53 8.20 -20.08
CA SER A 88 11.96 8.16 -20.36
C SER A 88 12.09 8.63 -21.80
N ALA A 89 12.46 9.89 -21.99
CA ALA A 89 12.96 10.35 -23.28
C ALA A 89 14.23 9.54 -23.53
N VAL A 90 14.11 8.54 -24.42
CA VAL A 90 15.27 7.89 -25.01
C VAL A 90 15.95 8.97 -25.84
N SER A 91 17.17 9.35 -25.46
CA SER A 91 18.11 10.05 -26.33
C SER A 91 19.10 9.03 -26.88
#